data_AF-A0A924DDD5-F1
#
_entry.id   AF-A0A924DDD5-F1
#
_cell.length_a   1.000
_cell.length_b   1.000
_cell.length_c   1.000
_cell.angle_alpha   90.00
_cell.angle_beta   90.00
_cell.angle_gamma   90.00
#
_symmetry.space_group_name_H-M   'P 1'
#
loop_
_entity.id
_entity.type
_entity.pdbx_description
1 polymer ?
#
loop_
_entity_poly.entity_id
_entity_poly.type
_entity_poly.pdbx_seq_one_letter_code
_entity_poly.pdbx_strand_id
1 'polypeptide(L)'
;MKFRLNPVLTRVAKLGMLAVFALLITGCTGTLYKDTLSIRGTNTGIPPLYIVQAILVFFFLGPVVTIVALAILRPYIFPPYYRMKSAGLVIELWVTKRTFPYAAFAEAVIAPVGPDLKMNTSAAKVVRDWGASKVQYEANSAAPLKPGDAFLGSGARFRFNWRMTALAVVFDEQKRTNPELFGVAIHKAAELAAQQGAANILLPDMTENLMQQPNWVTDIEREAATRKTARLMVLSLLPLDGVITTVKIWVNNSETADLYIEEMDRMQDEGLVPDHQPTYVKEDTVLDGNSAQNY
;
A
#
# COMPACT_ATOMS: atom_id res chain seq x y z
N MET A 1 -31.22 2.13 -13.20
CA MET A 1 -31.44 3.53 -13.59
C MET A 1 -30.47 3.85 -14.75
N LYS A 2 -30.95 4.02 -15.99
CA LYS A 2 -30.08 4.28 -17.16
C LYS A 2 -29.85 5.79 -17.29
N PHE A 3 -28.64 6.26 -17.01
CA PHE A 3 -28.24 7.64 -17.31
C PHE A 3 -28.16 7.82 -18.84
N ARG A 4 -29.16 8.47 -19.44
CA ARG A 4 -29.07 8.95 -20.82
C ARG A 4 -28.26 10.24 -20.81
N LEU A 5 -26.98 10.15 -21.18
CA LEU A 5 -26.18 11.35 -21.44
C LEU A 5 -26.83 12.17 -22.56
N ASN A 6 -26.86 13.49 -22.37
CA ASN A 6 -27.39 14.42 -23.36
C ASN A 6 -26.61 14.25 -24.70
N PRO A 7 -27.30 14.00 -25.82
CA PRO A 7 -26.67 13.77 -27.12
C PRO A 7 -25.83 14.97 -27.61
N VAL A 8 -26.15 16.18 -27.13
CA VAL A 8 -25.37 17.39 -27.42
C VAL A 8 -24.02 17.34 -26.71
N LEU A 9 -24.00 16.95 -25.43
CA LEU A 9 -22.78 16.87 -24.63
C LEU A 9 -21.81 15.81 -25.17
N THR A 10 -22.35 14.68 -25.66
CA THR A 10 -21.54 13.61 -26.27
C THR A 10 -20.98 14.01 -27.63
N ARG A 11 -21.70 14.80 -28.44
CA ARG A 11 -21.17 15.36 -29.69
C ARG A 11 -20.09 16.41 -29.45
N VAL A 12 -20.29 17.30 -28.48
CA VAL A 12 -19.31 18.33 -28.11
C VAL A 12 -18.03 17.69 -27.55
N ALA A 13 -18.15 16.68 -26.69
CA ALA A 13 -16.99 15.95 -26.17
C ALA A 13 -16.21 15.21 -27.27
N LYS A 14 -16.90 14.56 -28.22
CA LYS A 14 -16.25 13.89 -29.35
C LYS A 14 -15.53 14.88 -30.28
N LEU A 15 -16.16 16.01 -30.61
CA LEU A 15 -15.56 17.04 -31.47
C LEU A 15 -14.38 17.74 -30.80
N GLY A 16 -14.49 18.06 -29.51
CA GLY A 16 -13.40 18.65 -28.73
C GLY A 16 -12.19 17.72 -28.61
N MET A 17 -12.43 16.43 -28.34
CA MET A 17 -11.35 15.43 -28.22
C MET A 17 -10.63 15.22 -29.56
N LEU A 18 -11.36 15.20 -30.69
CA LEU A 18 -10.77 15.08 -32.03
C LEU A 18 -9.95 16.30 -32.43
N ALA A 19 -10.41 17.51 -32.09
CA ALA A 19 -9.70 18.76 -32.39
C ALA A 19 -8.40 18.90 -31.57
N VAL A 20 -8.43 18.54 -30.28
CA VAL A 20 -7.23 18.55 -29.42
C VAL A 20 -6.23 17.49 -29.84
N PHE A 21 -6.68 16.29 -30.21
CA PHE A 21 -5.81 15.22 -30.71
C PHE A 21 -5.18 15.59 -32.06
N ALA A 22 -5.95 16.22 -32.96
CA ALA A 22 -5.42 16.74 -34.23
C ALA A 22 -4.40 17.86 -34.01
N LEU A 23 -4.66 18.83 -33.12
CA LEU A 23 -3.73 19.93 -32.83
C LEU A 23 -2.42 19.44 -32.18
N LEU A 24 -2.48 18.47 -31.26
CA LEU A 24 -1.30 17.95 -30.57
C LEU A 24 -0.41 17.05 -31.44
N ILE A 25 -0.98 16.28 -32.36
CA ILE A 25 -0.22 15.28 -33.14
C ILE A 25 0.28 15.85 -34.47
N THR A 26 -0.44 16.79 -35.08
CA THR A 26 -0.17 17.17 -36.49
C THR A 26 0.56 18.50 -36.66
N GLY A 27 0.82 19.26 -35.59
CA GLY A 27 1.47 20.58 -35.70
C GLY A 27 0.69 21.57 -36.60
N CYS A 28 -0.63 21.36 -36.76
CA CYS A 28 -1.43 22.15 -37.69
C CYS A 28 -1.49 23.63 -37.29
N THR A 29 -1.05 24.50 -38.19
CA THR A 29 -1.22 25.94 -38.11
C THR A 29 -2.62 26.32 -38.62
N GLY A 30 -3.49 26.79 -37.71
CA GLY A 30 -4.78 27.37 -38.06
C GLY A 30 -4.65 28.87 -38.33
N THR A 31 -5.46 29.41 -39.25
CA THR A 31 -5.61 30.86 -39.44
C THR A 31 -6.95 31.30 -38.87
N LEU A 32 -6.95 32.44 -38.16
CA LEU A 32 -8.14 33.03 -37.57
C LEU A 32 -8.74 34.00 -38.60
N TYR A 33 -9.95 33.71 -39.09
CA TYR A 33 -10.64 34.54 -40.08
C TYR A 33 -12.10 34.75 -39.66
N LYS A 34 -12.52 36.01 -39.57
CA LYS A 34 -13.88 36.42 -39.13
C LYS A 34 -14.34 35.69 -37.86
N ASP A 35 -13.55 35.79 -36.79
CA ASP A 35 -13.84 35.21 -35.47
C ASP A 35 -14.10 33.70 -35.47
N THR A 36 -13.62 32.98 -36.47
CA THR A 36 -13.67 31.52 -36.53
C THR A 36 -12.28 30.95 -36.82
N LEU A 37 -11.95 29.84 -36.17
CA LEU A 37 -10.73 29.09 -36.46
C LEU A 37 -11.00 28.18 -37.67
N SER A 38 -10.31 28.42 -38.78
CA SER A 38 -10.38 27.56 -39.96
C SER A 38 -9.25 26.53 -39.92
N ILE A 39 -9.61 25.25 -39.81
CA ILE A 39 -8.67 24.13 -39.89
C ILE A 39 -8.71 23.58 -41.32
N ARG A 40 -7.54 23.47 -41.96
CA ARG A 40 -7.41 22.96 -43.33
C ARG A 40 -8.03 21.56 -43.44
N GLY A 41 -9.01 21.39 -44.32
CA GLY A 41 -9.74 20.13 -44.49
C GLY A 41 -11.10 20.05 -43.78
N THR A 42 -11.50 21.09 -43.05
CA THR A 42 -12.86 21.22 -42.47
C THR A 42 -13.65 22.31 -43.18
N ASN A 43 -14.90 22.03 -43.56
CA ASN A 43 -15.76 23.01 -44.25
C ASN A 43 -16.49 23.97 -43.28
N THR A 44 -16.32 23.79 -41.97
CA THR A 44 -16.99 24.56 -40.93
C THR A 44 -15.96 25.20 -40.00
N GLY A 45 -15.93 26.53 -39.94
CA GLY A 45 -15.11 27.26 -38.97
C GLY A 45 -15.56 26.95 -37.53
N ILE A 46 -14.59 26.77 -36.63
CA ILE A 46 -14.87 26.48 -35.21
C ILE A 46 -14.91 27.82 -34.45
N PRO A 47 -16.03 28.16 -33.78
CA PRO A 47 -16.08 29.35 -32.94
C PRO A 47 -15.08 29.25 -31.77
N PRO A 48 -14.30 30.31 -31.47
CA PRO A 48 -13.29 30.34 -30.41
C PRO A 48 -13.84 29.92 -29.04
N LEU A 49 -15.11 30.21 -28.76
CA LEU A 49 -15.79 29.82 -27.53
C LEU A 49 -15.77 28.29 -27.31
N TYR A 50 -15.90 27.48 -28.36
CA TYR A 50 -15.84 26.02 -28.25
C TYR A 50 -14.43 25.52 -27.98
N ILE A 51 -13.40 26.20 -28.47
CA ILE A 51 -12.00 25.87 -28.17
C ILE A 51 -11.71 26.17 -26.71
N VAL A 52 -12.13 27.34 -26.21
CA VAL A 52 -12.03 27.69 -24.78
C VAL A 52 -12.78 26.68 -23.92
N GLN A 53 -14.00 26.29 -24.30
CA GLN A 53 -14.76 25.25 -23.58
C GLN A 53 -14.05 23.90 -23.61
N ALA A 54 -13.48 23.48 -24.74
CA ALA A 54 -12.74 22.23 -24.85
C ALA A 54 -11.47 22.24 -23.98
N ILE A 55 -10.72 23.35 -23.97
CA ILE A 55 -9.56 23.55 -23.10
C ILE A 55 -9.99 23.50 -21.64
N LEU A 56 -11.04 24.23 -21.25
CA LEU A 56 -11.54 24.21 -19.87
C LEU A 56 -12.00 22.80 -19.47
N VAL A 57 -12.77 22.12 -20.32
CA VAL A 57 -13.19 20.73 -20.09
C VAL A 57 -11.97 19.83 -19.92
N PHE A 58 -10.95 19.93 -20.77
CA PHE A 58 -9.75 19.10 -20.65
C PHE A 58 -8.92 19.44 -19.39
N PHE A 59 -8.77 20.72 -19.05
CA PHE A 59 -8.03 21.15 -17.85
C PHE A 59 -8.75 20.82 -16.54
N PHE A 60 -10.08 20.84 -16.52
CA PHE A 60 -10.86 20.56 -15.31
C PHE A 60 -11.27 19.09 -15.19
N LEU A 61 -11.74 18.46 -16.27
CA LEU A 61 -12.13 17.04 -16.26
C LEU A 61 -10.95 16.11 -16.50
N GLY A 62 -9.91 16.53 -17.24
CA GLY A 62 -8.73 15.70 -17.50
C GLY A 62 -8.10 15.18 -16.21
N PRO A 63 -7.70 16.04 -15.25
CA PRO A 63 -7.15 15.60 -13.98
C PRO A 63 -8.08 14.69 -13.20
N VAL A 64 -9.39 14.97 -13.19
CA VAL A 64 -10.37 14.13 -12.49
C VAL A 64 -10.47 12.74 -13.13
N VAL A 65 -10.57 12.68 -14.46
CA VAL A 65 -10.59 11.42 -15.21
C VAL A 65 -9.29 10.65 -15.00
N THR A 66 -8.14 11.32 -15.04
CA THR A 66 -6.83 10.71 -14.77
C THR A 66 -6.75 10.18 -13.35
N ILE A 67 -7.21 10.93 -12.33
CA ILE A 67 -7.21 10.48 -10.93
C ILE A 67 -8.12 9.27 -10.75
N VAL A 68 -9.33 9.29 -11.31
CA VAL A 68 -10.27 8.16 -11.23
C VAL A 68 -9.72 6.94 -11.98
N ALA A 69 -9.17 7.13 -13.19
CA ALA A 69 -8.55 6.05 -13.95
C ALA A 69 -7.34 5.47 -13.20
N LEU A 70 -6.47 6.32 -12.64
CA LEU A 70 -5.35 5.87 -11.81
C LEU A 70 -5.82 5.17 -10.55
N ALA A 71 -6.91 5.62 -9.90
CA ALA A 71 -7.46 4.95 -8.73
C ALA A 71 -7.98 3.54 -9.06
N ILE A 72 -8.65 3.37 -10.21
CA ILE A 72 -9.16 2.08 -10.69
C ILE A 72 -8.04 1.16 -11.17
N LEU A 73 -7.07 1.70 -11.91
CA LEU A 73 -5.94 0.95 -12.47
C LEU A 73 -4.85 0.67 -11.45
N ARG A 74 -4.86 1.36 -10.31
CA ARG A 74 -3.83 1.25 -9.27
C ARG A 74 -3.46 -0.17 -8.86
N PRO A 75 -4.41 -1.08 -8.52
CA PRO A 75 -4.06 -2.44 -8.10
C PRO A 75 -3.35 -3.23 -9.20
N TYR A 76 -3.46 -2.80 -10.47
CA TYR A 76 -2.77 -3.38 -11.61
C TYR A 76 -1.42 -2.70 -11.87
N ILE A 77 -1.29 -1.39 -11.59
CA ILE A 77 -0.03 -0.65 -11.75
C ILE A 77 0.95 -0.96 -10.60
N PHE A 78 0.42 -1.13 -9.39
CA PHE A 78 1.18 -1.42 -8.18
C PHE A 78 0.62 -2.67 -7.50
N PRO A 79 0.78 -3.85 -8.12
CA PRO A 79 0.33 -5.09 -7.51
C PRO A 79 1.18 -5.43 -6.27
N PRO A 80 0.62 -6.21 -5.31
CA PRO A 80 1.45 -6.85 -4.30
C PRO A 80 2.45 -7.81 -4.96
N TYR A 81 3.57 -8.08 -4.30
CA TYR A 81 4.58 -9.01 -4.78
C TYR A 81 4.03 -10.44 -4.81
N TYR A 82 3.28 -10.81 -3.78
CA TYR A 82 2.63 -12.10 -3.66
C TYR A 82 1.29 -11.94 -2.91
N ARG A 83 0.32 -12.79 -3.24
CA ARG A 83 -0.97 -12.82 -2.56
C ARG A 83 -1.37 -14.25 -2.20
N MET A 84 -1.69 -14.42 -0.94
CA MET A 84 -2.28 -15.61 -0.35
C MET A 84 -3.72 -15.33 0.09
N LYS A 85 -4.61 -16.27 -0.16
CA LYS A 85 -5.96 -16.28 0.43
C LYS A 85 -6.08 -17.48 1.35
N SER A 86 -6.73 -17.30 2.50
CA SER A 86 -7.07 -18.37 3.41
C SER A 86 -8.45 -18.08 4.03
N ALA A 87 -9.43 -18.95 3.78
CA ALA A 87 -10.82 -18.73 4.16
C ALA A 87 -11.36 -17.35 3.71
N GLY A 88 -11.60 -16.41 4.63
CA GLY A 88 -12.01 -15.03 4.35
C GLY A 88 -10.88 -13.99 4.41
N LEU A 89 -9.66 -14.40 4.77
CA LEU A 89 -8.51 -13.53 4.95
C LEU A 89 -7.63 -13.49 3.69
N VAL A 90 -7.23 -12.28 3.27
CA VAL A 90 -6.23 -12.07 2.23
C VAL A 90 -4.92 -11.60 2.86
N ILE A 91 -3.83 -12.31 2.63
CA ILE A 91 -2.48 -11.90 3.03
C ILE A 91 -1.73 -11.46 1.78
N GLU A 92 -1.31 -10.20 1.74
CA GLU A 92 -0.54 -9.62 0.66
C GLU A 92 0.88 -9.31 1.11
N LEU A 93 1.86 -9.68 0.31
CA LEU A 93 3.25 -9.35 0.54
C LEU A 93 3.65 -8.14 -0.30
N TRP A 94 4.20 -7.12 0.35
CA TRP A 94 4.60 -5.86 -0.27
C TRP A 94 6.09 -5.62 -0.05
N VAL A 95 6.81 -5.31 -1.14
CA VAL A 95 8.25 -5.08 -1.12
C VAL A 95 8.56 -3.64 -1.47
N THR A 96 9.18 -2.90 -0.55
CA THR A 96 9.69 -1.56 -0.84
C THR A 96 11.04 -1.33 -0.17
N LYS A 97 12.04 -0.88 -0.96
CA LYS A 97 13.43 -0.64 -0.50
C LYS A 97 13.49 0.50 0.52
N ARG A 98 13.28 0.20 1.81
CA ARG A 98 13.32 1.13 2.97
C ARG A 98 12.39 2.35 2.89
N THR A 99 11.46 2.35 1.95
CA THR A 99 10.41 3.36 1.82
C THR A 99 9.10 2.74 2.26
N PHE A 100 8.23 3.53 2.89
CA PHE A 100 6.92 3.02 3.28
C PHE A 100 6.10 2.65 2.02
N PRO A 101 5.38 1.52 2.00
CA PRO A 101 4.61 1.10 0.83
C PRO A 101 3.34 1.95 0.69
N TYR A 102 3.49 3.16 0.16
CA TYR A 102 2.39 4.10 -0.08
C TYR A 102 1.30 3.52 -1.00
N ALA A 103 1.65 2.53 -1.82
CA ALA A 103 0.73 1.83 -2.70
C ALA A 103 -0.14 0.79 -1.98
N ALA A 104 0.18 0.42 -0.74
CA ALA A 104 -0.51 -0.63 -0.01
C ALA A 104 -1.91 -0.21 0.49
N PHE A 105 -2.21 1.07 0.71
CA PHE A 105 -3.52 1.54 1.27
C PHE A 105 -4.01 0.71 2.46
N ALA A 106 -3.26 0.69 3.54
CA ALA A 106 -3.77 0.10 4.77
C ALA A 106 -4.55 1.15 5.55
N GLU A 107 -5.69 0.79 6.14
CA GLU A 107 -6.46 1.71 6.97
C GLU A 107 -5.83 1.89 8.34
N ALA A 108 -5.12 0.86 8.81
CA ALA A 108 -4.30 0.88 10.01
C ALA A 108 -2.89 0.31 9.73
N VAL A 109 -1.90 0.79 10.49
CA VAL A 109 -0.58 0.15 10.58
C VAL A 109 -0.38 -0.39 11.98
N ILE A 110 0.05 -1.64 12.09
CA ILE A 110 0.40 -2.27 13.36
C ILE A 110 1.91 -2.24 13.50
N ALA A 111 2.43 -1.51 14.49
CA ALA A 111 3.86 -1.44 14.77
C ALA A 111 4.19 -2.28 16.02
N PRO A 112 5.09 -3.27 15.92
CA PRO A 112 5.56 -4.02 17.08
C PRO A 112 6.44 -3.13 17.97
N VAL A 113 6.14 -3.08 19.27
CA VAL A 113 6.84 -2.28 20.29
C VAL A 113 6.98 -3.05 21.61
N GLY A 114 7.77 -2.50 22.53
CA GLY A 114 7.84 -2.99 23.91
C GLY A 114 6.85 -2.31 24.86
N PRO A 115 6.88 -2.66 26.16
CA PRO A 115 5.95 -2.15 27.18
C PRO A 115 5.95 -0.62 27.33
N ASP A 116 7.06 0.02 26.96
CA ASP A 116 7.27 1.47 27.00
C ASP A 116 6.63 2.22 25.82
N LEU A 117 6.06 1.49 24.85
CA LEU A 117 5.49 1.99 23.60
C LEU A 117 6.44 2.90 22.81
N LYS A 118 7.76 2.70 22.96
CA LYS A 118 8.75 3.50 22.24
C LYS A 118 8.96 2.95 20.84
N MET A 119 8.82 3.84 19.87
CA MET A 119 9.02 3.56 18.44
C MET A 119 10.42 4.04 18.01
N ASN A 120 11.46 3.51 18.64
CA ASN A 120 12.85 3.96 18.45
C ASN A 120 13.68 3.07 17.53
N THR A 121 13.20 1.88 17.17
CA THR A 121 13.95 0.92 16.34
C THR A 121 13.15 0.43 15.13
N SER A 122 13.89 0.02 14.09
CA SER A 122 13.39 -0.73 12.94
C SER A 122 12.10 -0.14 12.32
N ALA A 123 11.14 -1.00 11.99
CA ALA A 123 9.87 -0.62 11.40
C ALA A 123 9.05 0.35 12.25
N ALA A 124 9.05 0.19 13.58
CA ALA A 124 8.36 1.12 14.47
C ALA A 124 8.90 2.55 14.32
N LYS A 125 10.22 2.72 14.22
CA LYS A 125 10.84 4.02 13.92
C LYS A 125 10.36 4.58 12.58
N VAL A 126 10.30 3.76 11.53
CA VAL A 126 9.80 4.22 10.21
C VAL A 126 8.36 4.69 10.33
N VAL A 127 7.48 3.91 10.97
CA VAL A 127 6.08 4.30 11.20
C VAL A 127 5.98 5.63 11.97
N ARG A 128 6.83 5.82 13.00
CA ARG A 128 6.88 7.05 13.80
C ARG A 128 7.32 8.26 12.97
N ASP A 129 8.37 8.09 12.19
CA ASP A 129 8.95 9.17 11.38
C ASP A 129 7.94 9.61 10.30
N TRP A 130 7.22 8.67 9.70
CA TRP A 130 6.10 8.95 8.79
C TRP A 130 4.91 9.61 9.51
N GLY A 131 4.67 9.24 10.76
CA GLY A 131 3.64 9.85 11.60
C GLY A 131 4.01 11.20 12.21
N ALA A 132 5.19 11.74 11.91
CA ALA A 132 5.73 12.95 12.53
C ALA A 132 5.67 12.90 14.08
N SER A 133 5.93 11.72 14.64
CA SER A 133 5.88 11.45 16.09
C SER A 133 4.53 11.66 16.79
N LYS A 134 3.43 11.91 16.06
CA LYS A 134 2.13 12.18 16.67
C LYS A 134 1.65 11.02 17.56
N VAL A 135 1.62 9.81 17.01
CA VAL A 135 1.27 8.59 17.76
C VAL A 135 2.20 8.35 18.95
N GLN A 136 3.49 8.73 18.86
CA GLN A 136 4.43 8.57 19.96
C GLN A 136 4.07 9.47 21.15
N TYR A 137 3.60 10.70 20.90
CA TYR A 137 3.16 11.60 21.97
C TYR A 137 1.91 11.06 22.68
N GLU A 138 0.96 10.52 21.93
CA GLU A 138 -0.24 9.89 22.48
C GLU A 138 0.14 8.64 23.30
N ALA A 139 1.00 7.78 22.75
CA ALA A 139 1.47 6.57 23.39
C ALA A 139 2.25 6.82 24.69
N ASN A 140 3.01 7.92 24.79
CA ASN A 140 3.73 8.28 26.02
C ASN A 140 2.80 8.47 27.22
N SER A 141 1.54 8.84 26.99
CA SER A 141 0.54 9.02 28.06
C SER A 141 -0.18 7.72 28.44
N ALA A 142 -0.11 6.71 27.57
CA ALA A 142 -0.72 5.39 27.76
C ALA A 142 0.27 4.34 28.28
N ALA A 143 1.58 4.58 28.12
CA ALA A 143 2.62 3.70 28.63
C ALA A 143 2.71 3.75 30.16
N PRO A 144 3.12 2.64 30.82
CA PRO A 144 3.46 1.35 30.24
C PRO A 144 2.23 0.47 29.95
N LEU A 145 2.35 -0.43 28.98
CA LEU A 145 1.36 -1.49 28.70
C LEU A 145 1.96 -2.88 28.94
N LYS A 146 1.12 -3.87 29.23
CA LYS A 146 1.59 -5.24 29.48
C LYS A 146 1.94 -5.93 28.16
N PRO A 147 2.90 -6.88 28.16
CA PRO A 147 3.13 -7.76 27.02
C PRO A 147 1.82 -8.46 26.59
N GLY A 148 1.53 -8.47 25.29
CA GLY A 148 0.25 -8.95 24.75
C GLY A 148 -0.84 -7.87 24.63
N ASP A 149 -0.65 -6.69 25.21
CA ASP A 149 -1.57 -5.56 25.01
C ASP A 149 -1.29 -4.81 23.69
N ALA A 150 -2.21 -3.91 23.34
CA ALA A 150 -2.05 -3.00 22.23
C ALA A 150 -2.61 -1.61 22.57
N PHE A 151 -1.99 -0.58 22.01
CA PHE A 151 -2.46 0.81 22.05
C PHE A 151 -2.90 1.24 20.67
N LEU A 152 -4.06 1.91 20.53
CA LEU A 152 -4.47 2.52 19.28
C LEU A 152 -4.36 4.05 19.38
N GLY A 153 -3.56 4.62 18.49
CA GLY A 153 -3.41 6.07 18.35
C GLY A 153 -3.72 6.55 16.95
N SER A 154 -3.53 7.85 16.75
CA SER A 154 -3.77 8.48 15.47
C SER A 154 -2.76 8.05 14.40
N GLY A 155 -3.23 8.00 13.15
CA GLY A 155 -2.40 7.64 12.00
C GLY A 155 -1.43 8.73 11.57
N ALA A 156 -0.78 8.51 10.42
CA ALA A 156 0.25 9.43 9.95
C ALA A 156 -0.27 10.82 9.56
N ARG A 157 0.68 11.76 9.50
CA ARG A 157 0.45 13.15 9.09
C ARG A 157 -0.28 13.24 7.73
N PHE A 158 0.06 12.35 6.81
CA PHE A 158 -0.56 12.25 5.50
C PHE A 158 -1.68 11.20 5.54
N ARG A 159 -2.91 11.67 5.80
CA ARG A 159 -4.14 10.87 5.95
C ARG A 159 -4.48 9.95 4.76
N PHE A 160 -3.77 10.09 3.64
CA PHE A 160 -4.03 9.32 2.43
C PHE A 160 -3.53 7.86 2.53
N ASN A 161 -2.66 7.53 3.49
CA ASN A 161 -2.04 6.21 3.53
C ASN A 161 -2.55 5.30 4.66
N TRP A 162 -2.87 5.84 5.84
CA TRP A 162 -3.56 5.13 6.94
C TRP A 162 -4.18 6.13 7.93
N ARG A 163 -5.29 5.73 8.57
CA ARG A 163 -6.07 6.57 9.48
C ARG A 163 -5.63 6.42 10.94
N MET A 164 -5.07 5.27 11.29
CA MET A 164 -4.74 4.91 12.67
C MET A 164 -3.45 4.08 12.76
N THR A 165 -2.77 4.15 13.90
CA THR A 165 -1.58 3.35 14.19
C THR A 165 -1.82 2.58 15.47
N ALA A 166 -1.75 1.25 15.38
CA ALA A 166 -1.80 0.36 16.53
C ALA A 166 -0.37 -0.01 16.94
N LEU A 167 -0.04 0.12 18.21
CA LEU A 167 1.22 -0.30 18.78
C LEU A 167 1.00 -1.62 19.53
N ALA A 168 1.51 -2.72 18.98
CA ALA A 168 1.37 -4.06 19.55
C ALA A 168 2.54 -4.35 20.49
N VAL A 169 2.27 -4.67 21.76
CA VAL A 169 3.31 -4.93 22.77
C VAL A 169 3.79 -6.38 22.65
N VAL A 170 4.65 -6.61 21.65
CA VAL A 170 5.18 -7.93 21.30
C VAL A 170 6.47 -8.29 22.05
N PHE A 171 6.97 -7.39 22.89
CA PHE A 171 8.15 -7.64 23.71
C PHE A 171 7.80 -7.57 25.20
N ASP A 172 8.50 -8.39 25.99
CA ASP A 172 8.54 -8.24 27.44
C ASP A 172 9.49 -7.12 27.89
N GLU A 173 9.60 -6.91 29.20
CA GLU A 173 10.50 -5.92 29.80
C GLU A 173 11.98 -6.17 29.48
N GLN A 174 12.35 -7.42 29.14
CA GLN A 174 13.69 -7.84 28.74
C GLN A 174 13.89 -7.80 27.22
N LYS A 175 12.93 -7.22 26.48
CA LYS A 175 12.91 -7.17 25.00
C LYS A 175 12.89 -8.55 24.33
N ARG A 176 12.37 -9.56 25.02
CA ARG A 176 12.15 -10.90 24.47
C ARG A 176 10.74 -11.00 23.94
N THR A 177 10.56 -11.80 22.91
CA THR A 177 9.25 -12.15 22.37
C THR A 177 9.11 -13.67 22.37
N ASN A 178 7.88 -14.15 22.26
CA ASN A 178 7.60 -15.54 21.96
C ASN A 178 6.38 -15.60 21.02
N PRO A 179 6.14 -16.76 20.37
CA PRO A 179 5.07 -16.87 19.38
C PRO A 179 3.68 -16.51 19.89
N GLU A 180 3.34 -16.97 21.10
CA GLU A 180 2.03 -16.72 21.72
C GLU A 180 1.83 -15.22 21.99
N LEU A 181 2.83 -14.58 22.59
CA LEU A 181 2.80 -13.16 22.91
C LEU A 181 2.67 -12.31 21.64
N PHE A 182 3.40 -12.67 20.60
CA PHE A 182 3.32 -11.98 19.31
C PHE A 182 1.91 -12.12 18.72
N GLY A 183 1.37 -13.35 18.65
CA GLY A 183 0.02 -13.60 18.16
C GLY A 183 -1.06 -12.81 18.91
N VAL A 184 -1.03 -12.85 20.25
CA VAL A 184 -1.99 -12.14 21.10
C VAL A 184 -1.93 -10.62 20.90
N ALA A 185 -0.72 -10.04 20.89
CA ALA A 185 -0.56 -8.60 20.71
C ALA A 185 -1.01 -8.12 19.32
N ILE A 186 -0.69 -8.88 18.27
CA ILE A 186 -1.14 -8.58 16.91
C ILE A 186 -2.65 -8.71 16.78
N HIS A 187 -3.25 -9.77 17.35
CA HIS A 187 -4.69 -9.97 17.36
C HIS A 187 -5.40 -8.79 18.03
N LYS A 188 -4.97 -8.42 19.22
CA LYS A 188 -5.57 -7.30 19.96
C LYS A 188 -5.41 -5.97 19.23
N ALA A 189 -4.26 -5.72 18.60
CA ALA A 189 -4.05 -4.54 17.77
C ALA A 189 -4.98 -4.51 16.54
N ALA A 190 -5.19 -5.66 15.89
CA ALA A 190 -6.10 -5.80 14.77
C ALA A 190 -7.56 -5.61 15.18
N GLU A 191 -7.99 -6.18 16.31
CA GLU A 191 -9.34 -5.97 16.86
C GLU A 191 -9.62 -4.50 17.17
N LEU A 192 -8.67 -3.80 17.82
CA LEU A 192 -8.79 -2.36 18.07
C LEU A 192 -8.92 -1.56 16.77
N ALA A 193 -8.15 -1.92 15.74
CA ALA A 193 -8.25 -1.28 14.44
C ALA A 193 -9.61 -1.57 13.76
N ALA A 194 -10.08 -2.82 13.81
CA ALA A 194 -11.37 -3.24 13.26
C ALA A 194 -12.55 -2.53 13.94
N GLN A 195 -12.49 -2.34 15.26
CA GLN A 195 -13.48 -1.57 16.01
C GLN A 195 -13.59 -0.11 15.55
N GLN A 196 -12.52 0.45 14.97
CA GLN A 196 -12.51 1.79 14.34
C GLN A 196 -12.79 1.75 12.83
N GLY A 197 -13.22 0.60 12.31
CA GLY A 197 -13.63 0.40 10.92
C GLY A 197 -12.49 0.11 9.95
N ALA A 198 -11.32 -0.32 10.43
CA ALA A 198 -10.27 -0.81 9.53
C ALA A 198 -10.57 -2.25 9.09
N ALA A 199 -10.70 -2.47 7.79
CA ALA A 199 -10.75 -3.80 7.17
C ALA A 199 -9.38 -4.24 6.63
N ASN A 200 -8.45 -3.28 6.46
CA ASN A 200 -7.14 -3.51 5.89
C ASN A 200 -6.03 -3.02 6.82
N ILE A 201 -5.08 -3.89 7.18
CA ILE A 201 -3.95 -3.53 8.04
C ILE A 201 -2.61 -3.73 7.32
N LEU A 202 -1.62 -2.90 7.68
CA LEU A 202 -0.22 -3.10 7.31
C LEU A 202 0.55 -3.56 8.53
N LEU A 203 1.30 -4.65 8.38
CA LEU A 203 2.21 -5.17 9.39
C LEU A 203 3.62 -5.19 8.78
N PRO A 204 4.55 -4.34 9.26
CA PRO A 204 5.92 -4.40 8.80
C PRO A 204 6.61 -5.67 9.28
N ASP A 205 7.50 -6.20 8.44
CA ASP A 205 8.44 -7.25 8.81
C ASP A 205 9.25 -6.84 10.03
N MET A 206 9.44 -7.80 10.91
CA MET A 206 10.09 -7.61 12.20
C MET A 206 11.37 -8.43 12.33
N THR A 207 11.88 -9.01 11.23
CA THR A 207 13.07 -9.86 11.25
C THR A 207 14.23 -9.15 11.97
N GLU A 208 14.46 -7.88 11.63
CA GLU A 208 15.49 -7.03 12.27
C GLU A 208 15.25 -6.78 13.77
N ASN A 209 14.00 -6.86 14.24
CA ASN A 209 13.67 -6.74 15.66
C ASN A 209 13.84 -8.05 16.42
N LEU A 210 13.71 -9.19 15.74
CA LEU A 210 13.77 -10.53 16.34
C LEU A 210 15.17 -11.15 16.28
N MET A 211 16.03 -10.67 15.38
CA MET A 211 17.44 -10.99 15.42
C MET A 211 18.04 -10.42 16.71
N GLN A 212 18.50 -11.30 17.60
CA GLN A 212 19.46 -10.90 18.63
C GLN A 212 20.62 -10.23 17.89
N GLN A 213 21.07 -9.06 18.35
CA GLN A 213 22.10 -8.28 17.67
C GLN A 213 23.50 -8.67 18.18
N PRO A 214 24.23 -9.64 17.60
CA PRO A 214 25.66 -9.48 17.47
C PRO A 214 25.93 -8.45 16.37
N ASN A 215 27.06 -7.75 16.47
CA ASN A 215 27.47 -6.75 15.47
C ASN A 215 27.74 -7.34 14.07
N TRP A 216 27.79 -8.68 13.96
CA TRP A 216 27.96 -9.42 12.71
C TRP A 216 26.97 -10.60 12.70
N VAL A 217 25.95 -10.50 11.85
CA VAL A 217 25.02 -11.59 11.54
C VAL A 217 25.38 -12.11 10.16
N THR A 218 25.68 -13.40 10.05
CA THR A 218 25.95 -14.05 8.76
C THR A 218 24.67 -14.12 7.92
N ASP A 219 24.80 -14.22 6.60
CA ASP A 219 23.62 -14.31 5.73
C ASP A 219 22.78 -15.57 6.02
N ILE A 220 23.42 -16.68 6.43
CA ILE A 220 22.74 -17.92 6.85
C ILE A 220 21.90 -17.69 8.11
N GLU A 221 22.44 -16.98 9.11
CA GLU A 221 21.68 -16.66 10.33
C GLU A 221 20.54 -15.70 10.04
N ARG A 222 20.75 -14.72 9.15
CA ARG A 222 19.70 -13.79 8.70
C ARG A 222 18.59 -14.53 7.99
N GLU A 223 18.92 -15.45 7.07
CA GLU A 223 17.94 -16.28 6.39
C GLU A 223 17.14 -17.13 7.38
N ALA A 224 17.82 -17.83 8.30
CA ALA A 224 17.17 -18.66 9.30
C ALA A 224 16.25 -17.85 10.24
N ALA A 225 16.67 -16.64 10.63
CA ALA A 225 15.85 -15.72 11.41
C ALA A 225 14.64 -15.21 10.62
N THR A 226 14.84 -14.90 9.32
CA THR A 226 13.78 -14.46 8.41
C THR A 226 12.72 -15.54 8.26
N ARG A 227 13.11 -16.80 7.99
CA ARG A 227 12.17 -17.93 7.85
C ARG A 227 11.34 -18.13 9.11
N LYS A 228 11.99 -18.10 10.28
CA LYS A 228 11.29 -18.19 11.59
C LYS A 228 10.31 -17.04 11.78
N THR A 229 10.71 -15.83 11.41
CA THR A 229 9.88 -14.63 11.52
C THR A 229 8.69 -14.69 10.57
N ALA A 230 8.92 -15.04 9.31
CA ALA A 230 7.88 -15.20 8.30
C ALA A 230 6.82 -16.20 8.73
N ARG A 231 7.26 -17.37 9.19
CA ARG A 231 6.38 -18.41 9.73
C ARG A 231 5.59 -17.92 10.94
N LEU A 232 6.26 -17.30 11.91
CA LEU A 232 5.60 -16.73 13.08
C LEU A 232 4.54 -15.69 12.70
N MET A 233 4.89 -14.76 11.82
CA MET A 233 4.01 -13.69 11.39
C MET A 233 2.79 -14.25 10.69
N VAL A 234 2.95 -15.11 9.68
CA VAL A 234 1.84 -15.69 8.94
C VAL A 234 0.90 -16.48 9.87
N LEU A 235 1.44 -17.38 10.70
CA LEU A 235 0.61 -18.17 11.63
C LEU A 235 -0.17 -17.29 12.62
N SER A 236 0.40 -16.16 13.03
CA SER A 236 -0.26 -15.21 13.92
C SER A 236 -1.36 -14.39 13.25
N LEU A 237 -1.39 -14.35 11.91
CA LEU A 237 -2.39 -13.64 11.13
C LEU A 237 -3.60 -14.51 10.78
N LEU A 238 -3.43 -15.84 10.67
CA LEU A 238 -4.54 -16.74 10.32
C LEU A 238 -5.77 -16.60 11.24
N PRO A 239 -5.63 -16.43 12.58
CA PRO A 239 -6.77 -16.23 13.46
C PRO A 239 -7.53 -14.91 13.25
N LEU A 240 -7.02 -13.99 12.42
CA LEU A 240 -7.69 -12.72 12.12
C LEU A 240 -8.84 -12.86 11.12
N ASP A 241 -9.12 -14.06 10.61
CA ASP A 241 -10.26 -14.31 9.75
C ASP A 241 -11.56 -13.83 10.42
N GLY A 242 -12.37 -13.08 9.67
CA GLY A 242 -13.57 -12.41 10.18
C GLY A 242 -13.34 -11.13 10.99
N VAL A 243 -12.11 -10.84 11.45
CA VAL A 243 -11.75 -9.56 12.10
C VAL A 243 -11.23 -8.56 11.07
N ILE A 244 -10.31 -9.00 10.21
CA ILE A 244 -9.66 -8.21 9.17
C ILE A 244 -9.85 -8.92 7.84
N THR A 245 -10.13 -8.17 6.78
CA THR A 245 -10.28 -8.73 5.43
C THR A 245 -8.94 -8.88 4.72
N THR A 246 -8.02 -7.94 4.92
CA THR A 246 -6.71 -7.97 4.25
C THR A 246 -5.58 -7.54 5.16
N VAL A 247 -4.56 -8.37 5.27
CA VAL A 247 -3.30 -8.08 5.95
C VAL A 247 -2.22 -7.89 4.91
N LYS A 248 -1.47 -6.79 5.03
CA LYS A 248 -0.39 -6.43 4.13
C LYS A 248 0.91 -6.55 4.90
N ILE A 249 1.72 -7.56 4.60
CA ILE A 249 3.05 -7.73 5.17
C ILE A 249 4.01 -6.86 4.36
N TRP A 250 4.73 -5.95 5.03
CA TRP A 250 5.71 -5.09 4.36
C TRP A 250 7.14 -5.53 4.67
N VAL A 251 7.86 -5.99 3.64
CA VAL A 251 9.27 -6.37 3.70
C VAL A 251 10.17 -5.34 2.99
N ASN A 252 11.41 -5.22 3.46
CA ASN A 252 12.34 -4.19 2.99
C ASN A 252 13.07 -4.54 1.69
N ASN A 253 13.18 -5.82 1.32
CA ASN A 253 13.88 -6.28 0.12
C ASN A 253 13.19 -7.53 -0.47
N SER A 254 13.54 -7.87 -1.71
CA SER A 254 12.97 -9.02 -2.42
C SER A 254 13.44 -10.36 -1.87
N GLU A 255 14.70 -10.46 -1.43
CA GLU A 255 15.25 -11.69 -0.85
C GLU A 255 14.45 -12.15 0.39
N THR A 256 14.11 -11.22 1.27
CA THR A 256 13.21 -11.46 2.42
C THR A 256 11.84 -11.87 1.92
N ALA A 257 11.33 -11.23 0.85
CA ALA A 257 10.04 -11.56 0.28
C ALA A 257 9.97 -13.00 -0.23
N ASP A 258 11.02 -13.45 -0.92
CA ASP A 258 11.12 -14.80 -1.46
C ASP A 258 11.09 -15.84 -0.33
N LEU A 259 11.79 -15.57 0.78
CA LEU A 259 11.74 -16.41 1.98
C LEU A 259 10.34 -16.45 2.62
N TYR A 260 9.59 -15.34 2.60
CA TYR A 260 8.20 -15.32 3.05
C TYR A 260 7.30 -16.19 2.17
N ILE A 261 7.49 -16.14 0.84
CA ILE A 261 6.75 -16.96 -0.12
C ILE A 261 7.04 -18.44 0.13
N GLU A 262 8.32 -18.82 0.22
CA GLU A 262 8.71 -20.20 0.49
C GLU A 262 8.13 -20.73 1.80
N GLU A 263 8.08 -19.93 2.86
CA GLU A 263 7.46 -20.34 4.12
C GLU A 263 5.92 -20.42 4.01
N MET A 264 5.27 -19.51 3.27
CA MET A 264 3.82 -19.59 2.99
C MET A 264 3.45 -20.86 2.22
N ASP A 265 4.20 -21.17 1.16
CA ASP A 265 4.02 -22.39 0.36
C ASP A 265 4.31 -23.64 1.22
N ARG A 266 5.37 -23.63 2.03
CA ARG A 266 5.65 -24.75 2.96
C ARG A 266 4.52 -24.95 3.97
N MET A 267 3.99 -23.87 4.55
CA MET A 267 2.87 -23.96 5.50
C MET A 267 1.60 -24.51 4.86
N GLN A 268 1.40 -24.25 3.56
CA GLN A 268 0.32 -24.88 2.79
C GLN A 268 0.56 -26.39 2.63
N ASP A 269 1.77 -26.80 2.24
CA ASP A 269 2.12 -28.23 2.09
C ASP A 269 1.96 -28.99 3.41
N GLU A 270 2.24 -28.35 4.54
CA GLU A 270 2.04 -28.88 5.89
C GLU A 270 0.57 -28.89 6.34
N GLY A 271 -0.35 -28.31 5.57
CA GLY A 271 -1.78 -28.20 5.90
C GLY A 271 -2.09 -27.20 7.01
N LEU A 272 -1.18 -26.26 7.30
CA LEU A 272 -1.38 -25.23 8.32
C LEU A 272 -2.20 -24.04 7.81
N VAL A 273 -2.24 -23.83 6.49
CA VAL A 273 -3.06 -22.80 5.85
C VAL A 273 -4.20 -23.46 5.08
N PRO A 274 -5.48 -23.29 5.51
CA PRO A 274 -6.61 -23.88 4.80
C PRO A 274 -6.83 -23.22 3.43
N ASP A 275 -7.05 -24.06 2.41
CA ASP A 275 -7.44 -23.75 1.04
C ASP A 275 -6.76 -22.51 0.43
N HIS A 276 -5.44 -22.63 0.22
CA HIS A 276 -4.64 -21.61 -0.44
C HIS A 276 -4.72 -21.70 -1.98
N GLN A 277 -4.97 -20.56 -2.64
CA GLN A 277 -4.77 -20.39 -4.08
C GLN A 277 -3.66 -19.35 -4.29
N PRO A 278 -2.42 -19.77 -4.64
CA PRO A 278 -1.33 -18.84 -4.84
C PRO A 278 -1.64 -17.98 -6.04
N THR A 279 -1.54 -16.66 -5.88
CA THR A 279 -1.52 -15.77 -7.02
C THR A 279 -0.18 -15.05 -7.04
N TYR A 280 0.75 -15.61 -7.80
CA TYR A 280 1.98 -14.93 -8.17
C TYR A 280 1.62 -13.78 -9.10
N VAL A 281 1.85 -12.54 -8.67
CA VAL A 281 1.48 -11.36 -9.45
C VAL A 281 2.66 -10.84 -10.28
N LYS A 282 3.86 -11.37 -10.05
CA LYS A 282 5.08 -10.94 -10.75
C LYS A 282 5.86 -12.15 -11.29
N GLU A 283 5.37 -12.73 -12.39
CA GLU A 283 6.22 -13.54 -13.26
C GLU A 283 7.22 -12.60 -13.97
N ASP A 284 8.51 -12.78 -13.67
CA ASP A 284 9.64 -12.52 -14.57
C ASP A 284 9.72 -11.18 -15.32
N THR A 285 9.45 -10.07 -14.64
CA THR A 285 10.09 -8.79 -15.00
C THR A 285 11.24 -8.52 -14.03
N VAL A 286 12.24 -9.39 -14.07
CA VAL A 286 13.60 -9.05 -13.68
C VAL A 286 14.08 -8.02 -14.70
N LEU A 287 13.77 -6.75 -14.45
CA LEU A 287 14.53 -5.67 -15.05
C LEU A 287 15.92 -5.77 -14.44
N ASP A 288 16.87 -6.34 -15.19
CA ASP A 288 18.29 -6.39 -14.86
C ASP A 288 18.72 -5.04 -14.26
N GLY A 289 19.01 -5.07 -12.96
CA GLY A 289 19.21 -3.91 -12.11
C GLY A 289 20.57 -3.25 -12.29
N ASN A 290 20.92 -2.85 -13.51
CA ASN A 290 22.14 -2.10 -13.81
C ASN A 290 21.92 -0.59 -13.98
N SER A 291 20.83 -0.02 -13.46
CA SER A 291 20.53 1.41 -13.61
C SER A 291 19.96 2.04 -12.34
N ALA A 292 20.74 2.05 -11.25
CA ALA A 292 20.55 3.03 -10.16
C ALA A 292 21.79 3.11 -9.25
N GLN A 293 22.94 3.46 -9.81
CA GLN A 293 23.94 4.23 -9.08
C GLN A 293 23.81 5.68 -9.56
N ASN A 294 23.72 6.61 -8.60
CA ASN A 294 23.55 8.07 -8.70
C ASN A 294 22.14 8.54 -8.30
N TYR A 295 21.94 8.80 -7.01
CA TYR A 295 21.58 10.11 -6.41
C TYR A 295 21.71 10.01 -4.89
#